data_AF-A0A7X6WTI0-F1
#
_entry.id   AF-A0A7X6WTI0-F1
#
_cell.length_a   1.000
_cell.length_b   1.000
_cell.length_c   1.000
_cell.angle_alpha   90.00
_cell.angle_beta   90.00
_cell.angle_gamma   90.00
#
_symmetry.space_group_name_H-M   'P 1'
#
loop_
_entity.id
_entity.type
_entity.pdbx_description
1 polymer ?
#
loop_
_entity_poly.entity_id
_entity_poly.type
_entity_poly.pdbx_seq_one_letter_code
_entity_poly.pdbx_strand_id
1 'polypeptide(L)'
;THLHVELFKSPLGEFFKAVADGKDYDLKYKKDYAVAVLVATPPFPYQIKMNKYSSKGEYIYFSSDFKFEDFKHIHFEEVSRDKYGNFFISGNSGFILHVTTSGKSVQRAREKSFQLIKKIIIPKKFYRNDIGLSFVERDRKSLKKWGWI
;
A
#
# COMPACT_ATOMS: atom_id res chain seq x y z
N THR A 1 5.76 -4.29 2.21
CA THR A 1 6.67 -4.72 1.12
C THR A 1 6.19 -4.36 -0.30
N HIS A 2 5.06 -3.68 -0.49
CA HIS A 2 4.47 -3.50 -1.83
C HIS A 2 4.92 -2.27 -2.62
N LEU A 3 5.73 -1.36 -2.05
CA LEU A 3 6.09 -0.11 -2.71
C LEU A 3 6.80 -0.30 -4.07
N HIS A 4 7.64 -1.33 -4.18
CA HIS A 4 8.43 -1.60 -5.39
C HIS A 4 7.59 -1.97 -6.60
N VAL A 5 6.40 -2.55 -6.40
CA VAL A 5 5.50 -2.96 -7.50
C VAL A 5 5.01 -1.78 -8.33
N GLU A 6 4.99 -0.58 -7.75
CA GLU A 6 4.58 0.64 -8.45
C GLU A 6 5.63 1.11 -9.46
N LEU A 7 6.90 0.85 -9.16
CA LEU A 7 8.04 1.35 -9.91
C LEU A 7 8.58 0.31 -10.89
N PHE A 8 8.50 -0.97 -10.58
CA PHE A 8 9.03 -2.01 -11.46
C PHE A 8 8.13 -2.18 -12.69
N LYS A 9 8.77 -2.38 -13.84
CA LYS A 9 8.14 -2.76 -15.10
C LYS A 9 8.35 -4.24 -15.39
N SER A 10 9.49 -4.78 -14.96
CA SER A 10 9.77 -6.21 -15.05
C SER A 10 8.90 -7.02 -14.07
N PRO A 11 8.53 -8.27 -14.43
CA PRO A 11 7.86 -9.18 -13.51
C PRO A 11 8.74 -9.52 -12.29
N LEU A 12 8.20 -9.33 -11.08
CA LEU A 12 8.94 -9.61 -9.83
C LEU A 12 9.35 -11.07 -9.69
N GLY A 13 8.52 -12.01 -10.15
CA GLY A 13 8.82 -13.43 -10.07
C GLY A 13 10.08 -13.81 -10.86
N GLU A 14 10.23 -13.26 -12.07
CA GLU A 14 11.43 -13.46 -12.89
C GLU A 14 12.66 -12.83 -12.26
N PHE A 15 12.52 -11.60 -11.76
CA PHE A 15 13.61 -10.91 -11.07
C PHE A 15 14.10 -11.70 -9.86
N PHE A 16 13.19 -12.12 -8.97
CA PHE A 16 13.57 -12.89 -7.78
C PHE A 16 14.11 -14.28 -8.13
N LYS A 17 13.59 -14.91 -9.19
CA LYS A 17 14.15 -16.17 -9.68
C LYS A 17 15.58 -16.00 -10.19
N ALA A 18 15.86 -14.96 -10.95
CA ALA A 18 17.22 -14.67 -11.43
C ALA A 18 18.19 -14.40 -10.27
N VAL A 19 17.76 -13.61 -9.26
CA VAL A 19 18.55 -13.38 -8.03
C VAL A 19 18.84 -14.69 -7.30
N ALA A 20 17.83 -15.55 -7.11
CA ALA A 20 18.00 -16.84 -6.45
C ALA A 20 18.92 -17.80 -7.23
N ASP A 21 18.90 -17.72 -8.56
CA ASP A 21 19.77 -18.51 -9.45
C ASP A 21 21.18 -17.93 -9.62
N GLY A 22 21.48 -16.76 -9.05
CA GLY A 22 22.75 -16.05 -9.27
C GLY A 22 22.94 -15.58 -10.73
N LYS A 23 21.85 -15.32 -11.45
CA LYS A 23 21.86 -14.86 -12.85
C LYS A 23 21.70 -13.35 -12.93
N ASP A 24 22.38 -12.75 -13.91
CA ASP A 24 22.16 -11.35 -14.26
C ASP A 24 20.72 -11.11 -14.71
N TYR A 25 20.14 -9.98 -14.29
CA TYR A 25 18.79 -9.57 -14.67
C TYR A 25 18.74 -8.06 -14.89
N ASP A 26 18.41 -7.64 -16.11
CA ASP A 26 18.25 -6.24 -16.49
C ASP A 26 16.87 -5.71 -16.04
N LEU A 27 16.78 -5.36 -14.75
CA LEU A 27 15.57 -4.89 -14.12
C LEU A 27 15.10 -3.56 -14.74
N LYS A 28 13.92 -3.58 -15.37
CA LYS A 28 13.27 -2.38 -15.92
C LYS A 28 12.40 -1.74 -14.85
N TYR A 29 12.56 -0.43 -14.65
CA TYR A 29 11.80 0.35 -13.67
C TYR A 29 11.46 1.77 -14.16
N LYS A 30 10.55 2.43 -13.46
CA LYS A 30 10.13 3.83 -13.69
C LYS A 30 10.99 4.75 -12.83
N LYS A 31 11.39 5.89 -13.41
CA LYS A 31 12.05 7.00 -12.68
C LYS A 31 11.01 7.94 -12.06
N ASP A 32 10.07 7.35 -11.31
CA ASP A 32 9.00 8.06 -10.62
C ASP A 32 9.17 7.93 -9.10
N TYR A 33 8.40 8.71 -8.35
CA TYR A 33 8.28 8.56 -6.89
C TYR A 33 7.09 7.66 -6.59
N ALA A 34 7.19 6.86 -5.53
CA ALA A 34 6.09 6.03 -5.04
C ALA A 34 5.81 6.30 -3.56
N VAL A 35 4.57 6.07 -3.14
CA VAL A 35 4.10 6.21 -1.76
C VAL A 35 3.30 4.97 -1.38
N ALA A 36 3.54 4.44 -0.19
CA ALA A 36 2.75 3.36 0.41
C ALA A 36 2.12 3.85 1.70
N VAL A 37 0.81 3.66 1.85
CA VAL A 37 0.06 4.03 3.05
C VAL A 37 -0.61 2.77 3.60
N LEU A 38 -0.31 2.43 4.85
CA LEU A 38 -1.05 1.41 5.59
C LEU A 38 -2.42 1.96 5.99
N VAL A 39 -3.48 1.24 5.62
CA VAL A 39 -4.82 1.41 6.16
C VAL A 39 -5.00 0.35 7.24
N ALA A 40 -5.17 0.82 8.47
CA ALA A 40 -5.26 -0.02 9.65
C ALA A 40 -6.61 0.12 10.35
N THR A 41 -6.92 -0.84 11.22
CA THR A 41 -8.07 -0.81 12.13
C THR A 41 -7.64 -1.23 13.53
N PRO A 42 -8.43 -0.96 14.59
CA PRO A 42 -8.15 -1.52 15.90
C PRO A 42 -8.04 -3.07 15.83
N PRO A 43 -7.05 -3.67 16.49
CA PRO A 43 -6.25 -3.10 17.59
C PRO A 43 -4.86 -2.57 17.20
N PHE A 44 -4.57 -2.30 15.92
CA PHE A 44 -3.25 -1.83 15.49
C PHE A 44 -2.72 -0.68 16.37
N PRO A 45 -1.44 -0.69 16.78
CA PRO A 45 -0.39 -1.66 16.41
C PRO A 45 -0.27 -2.86 17.37
N TYR A 46 -1.25 -3.08 18.25
CA TYR A 46 -1.19 -4.11 19.28
C TYR A 46 -1.76 -5.44 18.80
N GLN A 47 -1.17 -6.55 19.25
CA GLN A 47 -1.78 -7.87 19.14
C GLN A 47 -2.55 -8.18 20.41
N ILE A 48 -3.88 -8.05 20.35
CA ILE A 48 -4.76 -8.32 21.49
C ILE A 48 -5.44 -9.66 21.28
N LYS A 49 -5.43 -10.54 22.29
CA LYS A 49 -6.07 -11.87 22.23
C LYS A 49 -7.61 -11.80 22.26
N MET A 50 -8.18 -10.68 22.68
CA MET A 50 -9.62 -10.49 22.86
C MET A 50 -10.28 -9.95 21.58
N ASN A 51 -11.16 -10.76 20.97
CA ASN A 51 -11.88 -10.39 19.74
C ASN A 51 -12.73 -9.12 19.88
N LYS A 52 -13.23 -8.79 21.08
CA LYS A 52 -14.07 -7.61 21.35
C LYS A 52 -13.45 -6.29 20.88
N TYR A 53 -12.13 -6.20 20.87
CA TYR A 53 -11.39 -4.98 20.51
C TYR A 53 -10.83 -5.03 19.07
N SER A 54 -11.08 -6.11 18.34
CA SER A 54 -10.63 -6.30 16.97
C SER A 54 -11.73 -5.98 15.97
N SER A 55 -11.35 -5.55 14.77
CA SER A 55 -12.26 -5.43 13.62
C SER A 55 -12.43 -6.75 12.84
N LYS A 56 -12.06 -7.90 13.42
CA LYS A 56 -12.22 -9.22 12.77
C LYS A 56 -13.70 -9.48 12.45
N GLY A 57 -13.98 -9.89 11.22
CA GLY A 57 -15.32 -10.15 10.70
C GLY A 57 -16.01 -8.94 10.07
N GLU A 58 -15.46 -7.74 10.21
CA GLU A 58 -16.00 -6.55 9.54
C GLU A 58 -15.78 -6.63 8.03
N TYR A 59 -16.78 -6.23 7.26
CA TYR A 59 -16.72 -6.22 5.79
C TYR A 59 -16.02 -4.96 5.26
N ILE A 60 -15.40 -5.13 4.09
CA ILE A 60 -14.75 -4.08 3.31
C ILE A 60 -15.61 -3.80 2.09
N TYR A 61 -16.02 -2.54 1.94
CA TYR A 61 -16.82 -2.09 0.80
C TYR A 61 -16.02 -1.11 -0.05
N PHE A 62 -16.47 -0.92 -1.29
CA PHE A 62 -15.88 0.03 -2.22
C PHE A 62 -16.97 0.99 -2.71
N SER A 63 -16.63 2.27 -2.86
CA SER A 63 -17.55 3.28 -3.38
C SER A 63 -17.96 2.98 -4.83
N SER A 64 -19.06 3.57 -5.28
CA SER A 64 -19.59 3.35 -6.64
C SER A 64 -18.64 3.79 -7.76
N ASP A 65 -17.71 4.72 -7.49
CA ASP A 65 -16.69 5.19 -8.42
C ASP A 65 -15.35 4.42 -8.31
N PHE A 66 -15.30 3.35 -7.52
CA PHE A 66 -14.19 2.42 -7.45
C PHE A 66 -14.12 1.56 -8.71
N LYS A 67 -12.94 1.45 -9.31
CA LYS A 67 -12.73 0.73 -10.57
C LYS A 67 -11.96 -0.56 -10.35
N PHE A 68 -12.15 -1.55 -11.22
CA PHE A 68 -11.39 -2.80 -11.12
C PHE A 68 -9.87 -2.56 -11.20
N GLU A 69 -9.43 -1.58 -11.99
CA GLU A 69 -8.02 -1.21 -12.10
C GLU A 69 -7.45 -0.60 -10.83
N ASP A 70 -8.29 -0.12 -9.90
CA ASP A 70 -7.85 0.41 -8.62
C ASP A 70 -7.29 -0.72 -7.72
N PHE A 71 -7.71 -1.97 -7.90
CA PHE A 71 -7.19 -3.11 -7.14
C PHE A 71 -5.69 -3.34 -7.32
N LYS A 72 -5.09 -2.94 -8.45
CA LYS A 72 -3.64 -3.09 -8.67
C LYS A 72 -2.79 -2.27 -7.69
N HIS A 73 -3.40 -1.28 -7.05
CA HIS A 73 -2.80 -0.36 -6.09
C HIS A 73 -3.13 -0.74 -4.63
N ILE A 74 -3.86 -1.83 -4.42
CA ILE A 74 -4.31 -2.30 -3.11
C ILE A 74 -3.70 -3.65 -2.83
N HIS A 75 -3.03 -3.76 -1.69
CA HIS A 75 -2.41 -4.99 -1.25
C HIS A 75 -2.98 -5.37 0.11
N PHE A 76 -3.85 -6.38 0.11
CA PHE A 76 -4.49 -6.89 1.31
C PHE A 76 -3.50 -7.68 2.19
N GLU A 77 -3.67 -7.60 3.51
CA GLU A 77 -2.92 -8.43 4.46
C GLU A 77 -3.87 -9.34 5.24
N GLU A 78 -4.59 -8.80 6.23
CA GLU A 78 -5.52 -9.58 7.07
C GLU A 78 -6.94 -9.64 6.50
N VAL A 79 -7.09 -9.92 5.20
CA VAL A 79 -8.39 -9.91 4.50
C VAL A 79 -8.62 -11.21 3.76
N SER A 80 -9.84 -11.73 3.85
CA SER A 80 -10.31 -12.89 3.09
C SER A 80 -11.57 -12.54 2.29
N ARG A 81 -11.99 -13.45 1.42
CA ARG A 81 -13.28 -13.39 0.73
C ARG A 81 -14.23 -14.45 1.27
N ASP A 82 -15.51 -14.10 1.37
CA ASP A 82 -16.56 -15.07 1.68
C ASP A 82 -16.97 -15.87 0.42
N LYS A 83 -17.94 -16.77 0.57
CA LYS A 83 -18.46 -17.60 -0.54
C LYS A 83 -19.18 -16.81 -1.64
N TYR A 84 -19.50 -15.55 -1.42
CA TYR A 84 -20.13 -14.64 -2.37
C TYR A 84 -19.12 -13.67 -3.00
N GLY A 85 -17.85 -13.74 -2.59
CA GLY A 85 -16.77 -12.87 -3.08
C GLY A 85 -16.63 -11.56 -2.32
N ASN A 86 -17.38 -11.35 -1.23
CA ASN A 86 -17.27 -10.13 -0.42
C ASN A 86 -15.99 -10.18 0.43
N PHE A 87 -15.30 -9.05 0.53
CA PHE A 87 -14.09 -8.93 1.32
C PHE A 87 -14.43 -8.68 2.80
N PHE A 88 -13.75 -9.37 3.71
CA PHE A 88 -13.88 -9.17 5.15
C PHE A 88 -12.54 -9.32 5.85
N ILE A 89 -12.40 -8.68 7.02
CA ILE A 89 -11.20 -8.73 7.85
C ILE A 89 -11.13 -10.10 8.53
N SER A 90 -10.09 -10.89 8.24
CA SER A 90 -9.91 -12.26 8.77
C SER A 90 -8.93 -12.33 9.94
N GLY A 91 -8.00 -11.38 10.02
CA GLY A 91 -7.00 -11.30 11.09
C GLY A 91 -7.42 -10.43 12.28
N ASN A 92 -6.52 -10.30 13.25
CA ASN A 92 -6.77 -9.67 14.54
C ASN A 92 -5.69 -8.66 14.96
N SER A 93 -4.70 -8.37 14.09
CA SER A 93 -3.65 -7.39 14.38
C SER A 93 -3.97 -5.99 13.88
N GLY A 94 -4.93 -5.87 12.95
CA GLY A 94 -5.40 -4.58 12.44
C GLY A 94 -4.62 -4.07 11.22
N PHE A 95 -3.76 -4.90 10.63
CA PHE A 95 -3.08 -4.61 9.37
C PHE A 95 -3.98 -5.02 8.19
N ILE A 96 -4.76 -4.08 7.66
CA ILE A 96 -5.81 -4.44 6.70
C ILE A 96 -5.31 -4.46 5.27
N LEU A 97 -4.75 -3.34 4.82
CA LEU A 97 -4.21 -3.24 3.46
C LEU A 97 -3.20 -2.09 3.34
N HIS A 98 -2.35 -2.20 2.32
CA HIS A 98 -1.50 -1.13 1.85
C HIS A 98 -2.06 -0.54 0.56
N VAL A 99 -2.17 0.78 0.50
CA VAL A 99 -2.40 1.51 -0.76
C VAL A 99 -1.08 2.05 -1.28
N THR A 100 -0.67 1.59 -2.45
CA THR A 100 0.54 2.03 -3.13
C THR A 100 0.20 2.78 -4.40
N THR A 101 0.85 3.91 -4.65
CA THR A 101 0.75 4.59 -5.96
C THR A 101 2.07 5.25 -6.32
N SER A 102 2.24 5.58 -7.60
CA SER A 102 3.39 6.33 -8.11
C SER A 102 3.01 7.58 -8.92
N GLY A 103 3.96 8.51 -9.02
CA GLY A 103 3.83 9.74 -9.79
C GLY A 103 5.14 10.47 -10.01
N LYS A 104 5.11 11.48 -10.88
CA LYS A 104 6.28 12.32 -11.21
C LYS A 104 6.80 13.15 -10.03
N SER A 105 6.03 13.26 -8.97
CA SER A 105 6.41 13.88 -7.70
C SER A 105 5.80 13.10 -6.54
N VAL A 106 6.38 13.26 -5.34
CA VAL A 106 5.82 12.68 -4.11
C VAL A 106 4.42 13.24 -3.84
N GLN A 107 4.16 14.52 -4.14
CA GLN A 107 2.83 15.13 -4.01
C GLN A 107 1.81 14.42 -4.88
N ARG A 108 2.14 14.13 -6.14
CA ARG A 108 1.23 13.45 -7.06
C ARG A 108 0.96 11.99 -6.64
N ALA A 109 1.97 11.29 -6.13
CA ALA A 109 1.77 9.95 -5.56
C ALA A 109 0.88 10.02 -4.31
N ARG A 110 1.14 10.94 -3.38
CA ARG A 110 0.30 11.17 -2.19
C ARG A 110 -1.17 11.43 -2.57
N GLU A 111 -1.42 12.36 -3.48
CA GLU A 111 -2.77 12.68 -3.97
C GLU A 111 -3.51 11.42 -4.45
N LYS A 112 -2.88 10.62 -5.33
CA LYS A 112 -3.48 9.39 -5.85
C LYS A 112 -3.79 8.39 -4.74
N SER A 113 -2.83 8.14 -3.84
CA SER A 113 -3.03 7.21 -2.71
C SER A 113 -4.19 7.63 -1.84
N PHE A 114 -4.27 8.91 -1.43
CA PHE A 114 -5.35 9.36 -0.55
C PHE A 114 -6.71 9.43 -1.24
N GLN A 115 -6.76 9.74 -2.54
CA GLN A 115 -8.02 9.64 -3.29
C GLN A 115 -8.51 8.20 -3.38
N LEU A 116 -7.61 7.24 -3.60
CA LEU A 116 -7.97 5.83 -3.61
C LEU A 116 -8.42 5.33 -2.23
N ILE A 117 -7.72 5.71 -1.15
CA ILE A 117 -8.12 5.33 0.22
C ILE A 117 -9.54 5.82 0.57
N LYS A 118 -9.97 6.98 0.05
CA LYS A 118 -11.34 7.49 0.27
C LYS A 118 -12.41 6.57 -0.32
N LYS A 119 -12.10 5.88 -1.42
CA LYS A 119 -13.01 4.94 -2.07
C LYS A 119 -13.17 3.60 -1.34
N ILE A 120 -12.26 3.29 -0.41
CA ILE A 120 -12.27 2.03 0.34
C ILE A 120 -13.00 2.24 1.67
N ILE A 121 -14.13 1.59 1.90
CA ILE A 121 -14.96 1.79 3.09
C ILE A 121 -14.71 0.63 4.05
N ILE A 122 -14.08 0.92 5.19
CA ILE A 122 -13.77 -0.04 6.25
C ILE A 122 -14.17 0.58 7.59
N PRO A 123 -15.00 -0.09 8.41
CA PRO A 123 -15.33 0.38 9.74
C PRO A 123 -14.08 0.63 10.60
N LYS A 124 -14.05 1.78 11.29
CA LYS A 124 -12.96 2.19 12.20
C LYS A 124 -11.57 2.29 11.53
N LYS A 125 -11.51 2.42 10.20
CA LYS A 125 -10.22 2.58 9.51
C LYS A 125 -9.53 3.87 9.92
N PHE A 126 -8.23 3.81 10.05
CA PHE A 126 -7.36 4.98 10.17
C PHE A 126 -6.08 4.74 9.40
N TYR A 127 -5.40 5.83 9.07
CA TYR A 127 -4.14 5.82 8.34
C TYR A 127 -3.41 7.15 8.59
N ARG A 128 -2.09 7.13 8.42
CA ARG A 128 -1.28 8.35 8.48
C ARG A 128 -1.49 9.18 7.21
N ASN A 129 -1.85 10.46 7.38
CA ASN A 129 -2.03 11.40 6.28
C ASN A 129 -0.75 12.19 5.92
N ASP A 130 0.32 12.04 6.70
CA ASP A 130 1.58 12.78 6.59
C ASP A 130 2.68 12.03 5.84
N ILE A 131 2.42 10.81 5.36
CA ILE A 131 3.41 9.95 4.68
C ILE A 131 4.08 10.59 3.46
N GLY A 132 5.34 11.00 3.60
CA GLY A 132 6.13 11.63 2.54
C GLY A 132 6.21 13.15 2.61
N LEU A 133 5.58 13.80 3.61
CA LEU A 133 5.75 15.24 3.85
C LEU A 133 7.19 15.58 4.24
N SER A 134 7.82 14.81 5.13
CA SER A 134 9.22 15.04 5.54
C SER A 134 10.18 15.08 4.34
N PHE A 135 9.96 14.20 3.36
CA PHE A 135 10.74 14.19 2.13
C PHE A 135 10.54 15.46 1.33
N VAL A 136 9.30 15.88 1.15
CA VAL A 136 8.95 17.09 0.38
C VAL A 136 9.55 18.34 1.03
N GLU A 137 9.45 18.45 2.35
CA GLU A 137 9.79 19.65 3.11
C GLU A 137 11.30 19.76 3.37
N ARG A 138 11.98 18.64 3.58
CA ARG A 138 13.37 18.62 4.03
C ARG A 138 14.27 17.72 3.18
N ASP A 139 13.94 16.42 3.10
CA ASP A 139 14.94 15.44 2.68
C ASP A 139 15.29 15.56 1.18
N ARG A 140 14.34 15.98 0.33
CA ARG A 140 14.56 16.21 -1.11
C ARG A 140 15.67 17.22 -1.38
N LYS A 141 15.76 18.29 -0.57
CA LYS A 141 16.79 19.32 -0.74
C LYS A 141 18.17 18.76 -0.44
N SER A 142 18.30 17.99 0.64
CA SER A 142 19.55 17.34 1.04
C SER A 142 20.01 16.33 0.00
N LEU A 143 19.12 15.45 -0.46
CA LEU A 143 19.44 14.43 -1.45
C LEU A 143 19.90 15.03 -2.79
N LYS A 144 19.26 16.12 -3.25
CA LYS A 144 19.72 16.88 -4.42
C LYS A 144 21.10 17.48 -4.21
N LYS A 145 21.34 18.10 -3.05
CA LYS A 145 22.65 18.69 -2.71
C LYS A 145 23.75 17.63 -2.71
N TRP A 146 23.44 16.41 -2.29
CA TRP A 146 24.38 15.30 -2.27
C TRP A 146 24.51 14.57 -3.62
N GLY A 147 23.70 14.90 -4.63
CA GLY A 147 23.73 14.24 -5.94
C GLY A 147 23.09 12.85 -5.98
N TRP A 148 22.23 12.51 -5.02
CA TRP A 148 21.55 11.21 -4.97
C TRP A 148 20.26 11.20 -5.81
N ILE A 149 19.64 12.37 -6.03
CA ILE A 149 18.44 12.58 -6.85
C ILE A 149 18.48 13.90 -7.62
#